data_AF-A0A959T1E6-F1
#
_entry.id   AF-A0A959T1E6-F1
#
_cell.length_a   1.000
_cell.length_b   1.000
_cell.length_c   1.000
_cell.angle_alpha   90.00
_cell.angle_beta   90.00
_cell.angle_gamma   90.00
#
_symmetry.space_group_name_H-M   'P 1'
#
loop_
_entity.id
_entity.type
_entity.pdbx_description
1 polymer ?
#
loop_
_entity_poly.entity_id
_entity_poly.type
_entity_poly.pdbx_seq_one_letter_code
_entity_poly.pdbx_strand_id
1 'polypeptide(L)'
;TAELDSARFSDPSALDTNDRELAEFFEKQHLLLIESATSKRFIPPSAEQEEVLAMRVSGLKDPSLLALAASTKTFSIYAPQIVLSEKTYVGPIGPASTKHYLFLLEDTLYQGSDSVFVISYRPRSGTKFEGLKGLLYVSTDGYAIQNAIAEPVEQEGGFGLKLQQLHARVNGTGPWFPHQLNTFLFLDMVQVEEMRLMGIGRTYLKDIAVDVEIPRREVRGPELVMERLSTRREEAFWDSLRVDTLDLRERTTYQVIDSIGEAEKLDAKVKWLGALGNGRLPLGPVDLLLDKLIWYDGYQGFRLGAGLATNDKVSRYFRVGGYGAYGFNDAAWKYGGFLELTPWPARDLA
;
A
#
# COMPACT_ATOMS: atom_id res chain seq x y z
N THR A 1 -5.90 12.23 25.80
CA THR A 1 -5.63 10.85 25.35
C THR A 1 -6.95 10.15 25.22
N ALA A 2 -7.56 10.22 24.03
CA ALA A 2 -8.81 9.53 23.74
C ALA A 2 -8.45 8.26 22.98
N GLU A 3 -8.62 7.13 23.66
CA GLU A 3 -8.56 5.79 23.09
C GLU A 3 -9.59 5.69 21.96
N LEU A 4 -9.11 5.76 20.72
CA LEU A 4 -9.81 5.19 19.55
C LEU A 4 -9.46 3.70 19.54
N ASP A 5 -9.92 3.00 20.57
CA ASP A 5 -9.70 1.58 20.74
C ASP A 5 -10.95 0.83 20.24
N SER A 6 -10.70 -0.07 19.29
CA SER A 6 -11.54 -1.20 18.89
C SER A 6 -13.00 -0.93 18.47
N ALA A 7 -13.37 -1.59 17.37
CA ALA A 7 -14.75 -1.75 16.94
C ALA A 7 -15.61 -2.22 18.12
N ARG A 8 -16.59 -1.40 18.54
CA ARG A 8 -17.65 -1.87 19.42
C ARG A 8 -18.68 -2.59 18.57
N PHE A 9 -18.73 -3.91 18.76
CA PHE A 9 -19.82 -4.75 18.29
C PHE A 9 -20.98 -4.74 19.29
N SER A 10 -22.19 -4.87 18.77
CA SER A 10 -23.39 -5.20 19.54
C SER A 10 -23.25 -6.53 20.29
N ASP A 11 -24.22 -6.80 21.15
CA ASP A 11 -24.29 -7.98 22.03
C ASP A 11 -24.05 -9.30 21.27
N PRO A 12 -22.93 -10.02 21.53
CA PRO A 12 -22.57 -11.27 20.85
C PRO A 12 -23.59 -12.40 21.01
N SER A 13 -24.57 -12.25 21.92
CA SER A 13 -25.62 -13.24 22.15
C SER A 13 -26.72 -13.25 21.06
N ALA A 14 -26.73 -12.28 20.15
CA ALA A 14 -27.71 -12.14 19.09
C ALA A 14 -27.26 -12.69 17.71
N LEU A 15 -26.02 -13.17 17.58
CA LEU A 15 -25.43 -13.65 16.31
C LEU A 15 -25.59 -15.18 16.15
N ASP A 16 -25.75 -15.66 14.90
CA ASP A 16 -25.69 -17.10 14.59
C ASP A 16 -24.27 -17.65 14.81
N THR A 17 -24.15 -18.97 14.94
CA THR A 17 -22.93 -19.71 15.30
C THR A 17 -21.76 -19.37 14.36
N ASN A 18 -22.01 -19.32 13.04
CA ASN A 18 -20.98 -18.99 12.05
C ASN A 18 -20.49 -17.53 12.18
N ASP A 19 -21.40 -16.61 12.47
CA ASP A 19 -21.08 -15.18 12.58
C ASP A 19 -20.31 -14.90 13.86
N ARG A 20 -20.65 -15.61 14.94
CA ARG A 20 -19.89 -15.59 16.19
C ARG A 20 -18.49 -16.18 16.01
N GLU A 21 -18.34 -17.30 15.32
CA GLU A 21 -17.02 -17.87 15.01
C GLU A 21 -16.16 -16.91 14.18
N LEU A 22 -16.76 -16.23 13.20
CA LEU A 22 -16.08 -15.20 12.41
C LEU A 22 -15.71 -13.98 13.25
N ALA A 23 -16.59 -13.49 14.11
CA ALA A 23 -16.30 -12.39 15.01
C ALA A 23 -15.15 -12.74 15.98
N GLU A 24 -15.22 -13.90 16.63
CA GLU A 24 -14.16 -14.40 17.53
C GLU A 24 -12.82 -14.61 16.78
N PHE A 25 -12.87 -15.00 15.50
CA PHE A 25 -11.69 -15.08 14.64
C PHE A 25 -11.09 -13.68 14.43
N PHE A 26 -11.88 -12.70 14.04
CA PHE A 26 -11.37 -11.35 13.79
C PHE A 26 -11.02 -10.57 15.07
N GLU A 27 -11.53 -10.93 16.25
CA GLU A 27 -11.08 -10.34 17.51
C GLU A 27 -9.64 -10.74 17.87
N LYS A 28 -9.26 -12.00 17.61
CA LYS A 28 -7.98 -12.58 18.05
C LYS A 28 -6.82 -12.34 17.07
N GLN A 29 -7.12 -12.07 15.80
CA GLN A 29 -6.12 -11.80 14.77
C GLN A 29 -6.60 -10.77 13.73
N HIS A 30 -5.68 -10.29 12.91
CA HIS A 30 -5.99 -9.54 11.71
C HIS A 30 -6.22 -10.49 10.53
N LEU A 31 -6.92 -10.01 9.50
CA LEU A 31 -7.08 -10.74 8.24
C LEU A 31 -5.74 -10.88 7.49
N LEU A 32 -4.91 -9.85 7.58
CA LEU A 32 -3.64 -9.73 6.88
C LEU A 32 -2.72 -8.81 7.69
N LEU A 33 -1.46 -9.20 7.81
CA LEU A 33 -0.40 -8.37 8.38
C LEU A 33 0.76 -8.27 7.38
N ILE A 34 1.20 -7.04 7.12
CA ILE A 34 2.31 -6.74 6.22
C ILE A 34 3.34 -5.94 7.00
N GLU A 35 4.59 -6.41 6.96
CA GLU A 35 5.75 -5.68 7.44
C GLU A 35 6.68 -5.40 6.25
N SER A 36 7.16 -4.17 6.13
CA SER A 36 8.16 -3.78 5.15
C SER A 36 9.22 -2.90 5.78
N ALA A 37 10.44 -3.00 5.26
CA ALA A 37 11.55 -2.12 5.63
C ALA A 37 12.17 -1.56 4.35
N THR A 38 12.26 -0.25 4.28
CA THR A 38 12.80 0.46 3.11
C THR A 38 13.87 1.45 3.52
N SER A 39 14.78 1.74 2.60
CA SER A 39 15.77 2.81 2.70
C SER A 39 15.45 3.86 1.65
N LYS A 40 15.20 5.10 2.07
CA LYS A 40 14.83 6.19 1.17
C LYS A 40 15.92 7.26 1.09
N ARG A 41 16.25 7.68 -0.14
CA ARG A 41 17.14 8.79 -0.45
C ARG A 41 16.35 9.83 -1.24
N PHE A 42 16.50 11.10 -0.88
CA PHE A 42 15.77 12.20 -1.50
C PHE A 42 16.69 13.41 -1.72
N ILE A 43 16.71 13.93 -2.95
CA ILE A 43 17.36 15.18 -3.32
C ILE A 43 16.27 16.12 -3.86
N PRO A 44 16.06 17.29 -3.23
CA PRO A 44 15.13 18.28 -3.73
C PRO A 44 15.41 18.68 -5.20
N PRO A 45 14.38 18.98 -6.00
CA PRO A 45 12.98 19.07 -5.61
C PRO A 45 12.21 17.73 -5.70
N SER A 46 12.73 16.71 -6.40
CA SER A 46 11.95 15.52 -6.73
C SER A 46 12.78 14.27 -7.04
N ALA A 47 14.11 14.29 -6.91
CA ALA A 47 14.92 13.14 -7.25
C ALA A 47 14.96 12.19 -6.04
N GLU A 48 14.35 11.02 -6.16
CA GLU A 48 14.23 10.08 -5.07
C GLU A 48 14.51 8.63 -5.49
N GLN A 49 14.98 7.84 -4.54
CA GLN A 49 15.09 6.40 -4.67
C GLN A 49 14.70 5.75 -3.34
N GLU A 50 13.85 4.74 -3.43
CA GLU A 50 13.41 3.90 -2.33
C GLU A 50 13.84 2.46 -2.60
N GLU A 51 14.62 1.90 -1.69
CA GLU A 51 15.12 0.54 -1.76
C GLU A 51 14.37 -0.33 -0.76
N VAL A 52 13.73 -1.40 -1.23
CA VAL A 52 13.06 -2.37 -0.35
C VAL A 52 14.09 -3.35 0.21
N LEU A 53 14.37 -3.25 1.51
CA LEU A 53 15.35 -4.08 2.21
C LEU A 53 14.77 -5.45 2.60
N ALA A 54 13.50 -5.46 3.01
CA ALA A 54 12.75 -6.66 3.36
C ALA A 54 11.24 -6.42 3.32
N MET A 55 10.48 -7.49 3.07
CA MET A 55 9.03 -7.54 3.25
C MET A 55 8.61 -8.90 3.80
N ARG A 56 7.57 -8.91 4.63
CA ARG A 56 6.88 -10.09 5.12
C ARG A 56 5.38 -9.88 5.05
N VAL A 57 4.65 -10.89 4.59
CA VAL A 57 3.19 -10.90 4.53
C VAL A 57 2.70 -12.16 5.22
N SER A 58 1.72 -12.04 6.12
CA SER A 58 1.14 -13.20 6.80
C SER A 58 0.46 -14.14 5.80
N GLY A 59 0.75 -15.43 5.85
CA GLY A 59 0.15 -16.47 5.00
C GLY A 59 0.68 -16.55 3.58
N LEU A 60 1.55 -15.62 3.16
CA LEU A 60 1.97 -15.47 1.77
C LEU A 60 3.48 -15.23 1.69
N LYS A 61 4.15 -16.02 0.84
CA LYS A 61 5.57 -15.93 0.53
C LYS A 61 5.83 -15.32 -0.86
N ASP A 62 4.76 -15.07 -1.62
CA ASP A 62 4.83 -14.59 -2.99
C ASP A 62 5.30 -13.13 -3.09
N PRO A 63 6.37 -12.84 -3.85
CA PRO A 63 6.85 -11.48 -4.12
C PRO A 63 5.86 -10.58 -4.86
N SER A 64 4.87 -11.10 -5.58
CA SER A 64 3.94 -10.30 -6.40
C SER A 64 3.09 -9.32 -5.59
N LEU A 65 2.93 -9.57 -4.28
CA LEU A 65 2.25 -8.64 -3.37
C LEU A 65 3.17 -7.53 -2.83
N LEU A 66 4.46 -7.51 -3.22
CA LEU A 66 5.42 -6.44 -2.93
C LEU A 66 4.94 -5.07 -3.44
N ALA A 67 4.21 -5.04 -4.56
CA ALA A 67 3.67 -3.81 -5.11
C ALA A 67 2.73 -3.09 -4.13
N LEU A 68 2.01 -3.85 -3.28
CA LEU A 68 1.14 -3.27 -2.25
C LEU A 68 1.96 -2.55 -1.18
N ALA A 69 3.06 -3.16 -0.73
CA ALA A 69 3.96 -2.53 0.24
C ALA A 69 4.73 -1.32 -0.34
N ALA A 70 5.09 -1.36 -1.62
CA ALA A 70 5.76 -0.25 -2.29
C ALA A 70 4.84 0.96 -2.54
N SER A 71 3.52 0.76 -2.48
CA SER A 71 2.53 1.82 -2.71
C SER A 71 2.39 2.81 -1.54
N THR A 72 3.10 2.60 -0.42
CA THR A 72 3.06 3.48 0.77
C THR A 72 3.88 4.76 0.57
N LYS A 73 3.58 5.52 -0.50
CA LYS A 73 4.22 6.82 -0.72
C LYS A 73 3.93 7.75 0.45
N THR A 74 5.00 8.17 1.11
CA THR A 74 4.93 9.20 2.14
C THR A 74 4.69 10.55 1.47
N PHE A 75 3.69 11.30 1.96
CA PHE A 75 3.47 12.69 1.57
C PHE A 75 3.94 13.62 2.71
N SER A 76 4.09 14.91 2.41
CA SER A 76 4.34 15.93 3.43
C SER A 76 3.09 16.75 3.68
N ILE A 77 2.71 16.95 4.95
CA ILE A 77 1.64 17.89 5.28
C ILE A 77 1.96 19.32 4.80
N TYR A 78 3.25 19.67 4.67
CA TYR A 78 3.72 20.96 4.17
C TYR A 78 3.55 21.16 2.66
N ALA A 79 3.16 20.12 1.93
CA ALA A 79 3.00 20.22 0.49
C ALA A 79 1.79 21.11 0.12
N PRO A 80 1.92 21.99 -0.90
CA PRO A 80 0.79 22.75 -1.44
C PRO A 80 -0.36 21.88 -1.94
N GLN A 81 -0.03 20.67 -2.41
CA GLN A 81 -0.95 19.68 -2.93
C GLN A 81 -0.58 18.32 -2.36
N ILE A 82 -1.57 17.56 -1.93
CA ILE A 82 -1.41 16.24 -1.34
C ILE A 82 -2.17 15.25 -2.21
N VAL A 83 -1.49 14.23 -2.74
CA VAL A 83 -2.12 13.20 -3.56
C VAL A 83 -2.43 11.99 -2.68
N LEU A 84 -3.71 11.62 -2.58
CA LEU A 84 -4.20 10.45 -1.85
C LEU A 84 -5.07 9.62 -2.78
N SER A 85 -4.77 8.34 -2.96
CA SER A 85 -5.52 7.44 -3.86
C SER A 85 -5.77 8.04 -5.24
N GLU A 86 -4.72 8.58 -5.87
CA GLU A 86 -4.76 9.26 -7.19
C GLU A 86 -5.56 10.57 -7.26
N LYS A 87 -6.18 11.00 -6.14
CA LYS A 87 -6.90 12.26 -6.04
C LYS A 87 -6.01 13.33 -5.41
N THR A 88 -6.01 14.52 -6.01
CA THR A 88 -5.18 15.65 -5.55
C THR A 88 -6.01 16.59 -4.68
N TYR A 89 -5.58 16.75 -3.43
CA TYR A 89 -6.18 17.64 -2.44
C TYR A 89 -5.34 18.91 -2.27
N VAL A 90 -5.98 20.04 -2.00
CA VAL A 90 -5.30 21.29 -1.66
C VAL A 90 -4.74 21.18 -0.24
N GLY A 91 -3.43 21.36 -0.05
CA GLY A 91 -2.78 21.24 1.25
C GLY A 91 -3.23 22.33 2.25
N PRO A 92 -3.42 22.00 3.54
CA PRO A 92 -3.90 22.97 4.54
C PRO A 92 -2.86 24.02 4.93
N ILE A 93 -1.58 23.78 4.67
CA ILE A 93 -0.49 24.72 4.99
C ILE A 93 0.28 25.17 3.73
N GLY A 94 -0.32 24.97 2.55
CA GLY A 94 0.17 25.49 1.28
C GLY A 94 -0.04 27.00 1.11
N PRO A 95 0.52 27.60 0.04
CA PRO A 95 0.29 28.99 -0.32
C PRO A 95 -1.21 29.33 -0.40
N ALA A 96 -1.59 30.49 0.13
CA ALA A 96 -2.97 30.97 0.16
C ALA A 96 -3.99 30.05 0.89
N SER A 97 -3.53 29.11 1.74
CA SER A 97 -4.42 28.19 2.45
C SER A 97 -5.51 28.90 3.26
N THR A 98 -5.24 30.07 3.85
CA THR A 98 -6.24 30.87 4.61
C THR A 98 -7.41 31.40 3.78
N LYS A 99 -7.29 31.46 2.45
CA LYS A 99 -8.40 31.75 1.52
C LYS A 99 -9.30 30.53 1.31
N HIS A 100 -8.73 29.33 1.35
CA HIS A 100 -9.41 28.07 1.09
C HIS A 100 -9.99 27.45 2.38
N TYR A 101 -9.24 27.55 3.47
CA TYR A 101 -9.52 26.93 4.75
C TYR A 101 -9.85 27.96 5.83
N LEU A 102 -10.78 27.59 6.71
CA LEU A 102 -11.01 28.23 8.00
C LEU A 102 -10.13 27.51 9.03
N PHE A 103 -9.34 28.29 9.77
CA PHE A 103 -8.53 27.81 10.90
C PHE A 103 -9.11 28.35 12.20
N LEU A 104 -9.30 27.48 13.18
CA LEU A 104 -9.79 27.86 14.51
C LEU A 104 -8.80 27.34 15.56
N LEU A 105 -8.36 28.22 16.46
CA LEU A 105 -7.58 27.81 17.62
C LEU A 105 -8.53 27.14 18.61
N GLU A 106 -8.36 25.85 18.83
CA GLU A 106 -9.19 25.04 19.73
C GLU A 106 -8.61 25.01 21.15
N ASP A 107 -7.28 24.91 21.26
CA ASP A 107 -6.60 24.78 22.55
C ASP A 107 -5.13 25.23 22.48
N THR A 108 -4.50 25.39 23.65
CA THR A 108 -3.05 25.57 23.82
C THR A 108 -2.54 24.61 24.88
N LEU A 109 -1.71 23.66 24.46
CA LEU A 109 -1.11 22.66 25.35
C LEU A 109 0.26 23.14 25.82
N TYR A 110 0.50 23.14 27.13
CA TYR A 110 1.79 23.53 27.71
C TYR A 110 2.67 22.30 27.92
N GLN A 111 3.84 22.25 27.28
CA GLN A 111 4.78 21.12 27.29
C GLN A 111 6.18 21.60 27.70
N GLY A 112 6.42 21.66 29.01
CA GLY A 112 7.69 22.13 29.55
C GLY A 112 7.93 23.61 29.22
N SER A 113 8.98 23.91 28.46
CA SER A 113 9.29 25.27 27.98
C SER A 113 8.62 25.64 26.65
N ASP A 114 7.96 24.68 25.99
CA ASP A 114 7.27 24.88 24.72
C ASP A 114 5.75 24.91 24.95
N SER A 115 5.03 25.57 24.03
CA SER A 115 3.57 25.55 23.95
C SER A 115 3.16 25.03 22.58
N VAL A 116 2.08 24.28 22.52
CA VAL A 116 1.57 23.69 21.28
C VAL A 116 0.15 24.18 21.05
N PHE A 117 -0.06 24.96 20.00
CA PHE A 117 -1.37 25.40 19.56
C PHE A 117 -2.09 24.26 18.86
N VAL A 118 -3.31 23.93 19.28
CA VAL A 118 -4.17 22.98 18.60
C VAL A 118 -5.12 23.76 17.71
N ILE A 119 -4.94 23.65 16.40
CA ILE A 119 -5.69 24.41 15.40
C ILE A 119 -6.51 23.43 14.56
N SER A 120 -7.83 23.55 14.57
CA SER A 120 -8.67 22.84 13.63
C SER A 120 -8.69 23.55 12.28
N TYR A 121 -8.79 22.78 11.21
CA TYR A 121 -8.95 23.32 9.86
C TYR A 121 -10.02 22.57 9.07
N ARG A 122 -10.74 23.32 8.23
CA ARG A 122 -11.76 22.81 7.31
C ARG A 122 -11.98 23.78 6.16
N PRO A 123 -12.42 23.34 4.96
CA PRO A 123 -12.73 24.26 3.87
C PRO A 123 -13.73 25.33 4.30
N ARG A 124 -13.55 26.56 3.80
CA ARG A 124 -14.52 27.64 4.02
C ARG A 124 -15.83 27.32 3.31
N SER A 125 -16.94 27.73 3.89
CA SER A 125 -18.25 27.62 3.24
C SER A 125 -18.25 28.32 1.87
N GLY A 126 -18.89 27.71 0.89
CA GLY A 126 -19.01 28.25 -0.47
C GLY A 126 -17.77 28.08 -1.36
N THR A 127 -16.72 27.38 -0.90
CA THR A 127 -15.59 27.01 -1.73
C THR A 127 -15.82 25.64 -2.40
N LYS A 128 -15.33 25.47 -3.63
CA LYS A 128 -15.41 24.21 -4.39
C LYS A 128 -14.01 23.77 -4.76
N PHE A 129 -13.45 22.84 -4.00
CA PHE A 129 -12.17 22.20 -4.26
C PHE A 129 -12.07 20.93 -3.43
N GLU A 130 -11.13 20.06 -3.80
CA GLU A 130 -10.82 18.84 -3.05
C GLU A 130 -10.06 19.20 -1.78
N GLY A 131 -10.80 19.29 -0.68
CA GLY A 131 -10.32 19.77 0.60
C GLY A 131 -10.12 18.67 1.64
N LEU A 132 -9.19 18.92 2.55
CA LEU A 132 -8.96 18.12 3.75
C LEU A 132 -9.55 18.83 4.97
N LYS A 133 -9.86 18.08 6.02
CA LYS A 133 -10.13 18.63 7.35
C LYS A 133 -9.28 17.92 8.39
N GLY A 134 -9.13 18.51 9.57
CA GLY A 134 -8.45 17.87 10.67
C GLY A 134 -7.85 18.85 11.68
N LEU A 135 -6.72 18.46 12.26
CA LEU A 135 -6.05 19.18 13.35
C LEU A 135 -4.58 19.39 13.04
N LEU A 136 -4.06 20.57 13.35
CA LEU A 136 -2.65 20.92 13.32
C LEU A 136 -2.21 21.28 14.73
N TYR A 137 -1.19 20.58 15.22
CA TYR A 137 -0.54 20.87 16.50
C TYR A 137 0.73 21.64 16.17
N VAL A 138 0.70 22.94 16.38
CA VAL A 138 1.77 23.86 15.99
C VAL A 138 2.58 24.21 17.23
N SER A 139 3.81 23.75 17.28
CA SER A 139 4.76 24.06 18.36
C SER A 139 5.18 25.52 18.28
N THR A 140 5.31 26.21 19.41
CA THR A 140 5.87 27.58 19.45
C THR A 140 7.37 27.61 19.16
N ASP A 141 8.02 26.46 19.22
CA ASP A 141 9.39 26.26 18.75
C ASP A 141 9.46 26.24 17.22
N GLY A 142 9.60 27.43 16.64
CA GLY A 142 9.76 27.62 15.19
C GLY A 142 8.47 27.48 14.39
N TYR A 143 7.29 27.46 15.05
CA TYR A 143 5.98 27.27 14.40
C TYR A 143 5.89 26.01 13.54
N ALA A 144 6.63 24.98 13.92
CA ALA A 144 6.61 23.70 13.24
C ALA A 144 5.38 22.87 13.63
N ILE A 145 4.89 22.09 12.68
CA ILE A 145 3.90 21.05 12.95
C ILE A 145 4.56 19.95 13.78
N GLN A 146 4.06 19.72 15.00
CA GLN A 146 4.40 18.60 15.87
C GLN A 146 3.52 17.38 15.53
N ASN A 147 2.24 17.60 15.26
CA ASN A 147 1.28 16.58 14.87
C ASN A 147 0.29 17.16 13.85
N ALA A 148 0.04 16.44 12.77
CA ALA A 148 -1.00 16.78 11.81
C ALA A 148 -1.96 15.60 11.64
N ILE A 149 -3.24 15.87 11.69
CA ILE A 149 -4.31 14.93 11.36
C ILE A 149 -5.03 15.48 10.13
N ALA A 150 -5.19 14.64 9.11
CA ALA A 150 -5.84 14.99 7.86
C ALA A 150 -6.80 13.90 7.40
N GLU A 151 -8.00 14.29 6.97
CA GLU A 151 -9.00 13.43 6.34
C GLU A 151 -9.66 14.17 5.17
N PRO A 152 -9.96 13.51 4.04
CA PRO A 152 -10.83 14.07 3.01
C PRO A 152 -12.17 14.52 3.60
N VAL A 153 -12.64 15.71 3.19
CA VAL A 153 -13.96 16.19 3.61
C VAL A 153 -15.07 15.33 3.00
N GLU A 154 -14.90 15.00 1.71
CA GLU A 154 -15.78 14.12 0.96
C GLU A 154 -15.12 12.75 0.87
N GLN A 155 -15.88 11.72 1.27
CA GLN A 155 -15.50 10.32 1.12
C GLN A 155 -16.38 9.74 0.02
N GLU A 156 -15.76 9.19 -1.01
CA GLU A 156 -16.46 8.57 -2.14
C GLU A 156 -16.49 7.05 -1.97
N GLY A 157 -17.57 6.42 -2.42
CA GLY A 157 -17.62 4.96 -2.60
C GLY A 157 -17.48 4.11 -1.32
N GLY A 158 -17.72 4.68 -0.13
CA GLY A 158 -17.55 3.97 1.14
C GLY A 158 -16.08 3.75 1.54
N PHE A 159 -15.16 4.51 0.94
CA PHE A 159 -13.75 4.52 1.31
C PHE A 159 -13.42 5.72 2.20
N GLY A 160 -13.17 5.45 3.47
CA GLY A 160 -12.69 6.45 4.44
C GLY A 160 -11.18 6.41 4.57
N LEU A 161 -10.56 7.59 4.63
CA LEU A 161 -9.12 7.75 4.83
C LEU A 161 -8.86 8.79 5.91
N LYS A 162 -8.06 8.42 6.91
CA LYS A 162 -7.53 9.36 7.90
C LYS A 162 -6.03 9.15 8.04
N LEU A 163 -5.31 10.25 8.11
CA LEU A 163 -3.87 10.29 8.13
C LEU A 163 -3.41 11.06 9.35
N GLN A 164 -2.31 10.62 9.94
CA GLN A 164 -1.63 11.30 11.02
C GLN A 164 -0.13 11.36 10.74
N GLN A 165 0.49 12.53 10.91
CA GLN A 165 1.94 12.70 10.83
C GLN A 165 2.48 13.29 12.12
N LEU A 166 3.35 12.55 12.79
CA LEU A 166 4.05 13.00 13.99
C LEU A 166 5.46 13.42 13.61
N HIS A 167 5.84 14.61 14.07
CA HIS A 167 7.14 15.20 13.80
C HIS A 167 7.91 15.36 15.10
N ALA A 168 9.23 15.28 15.01
CA ALA A 168 10.15 15.55 16.10
C ALA A 168 11.41 16.23 15.54
N ARG A 169 12.20 16.85 16.41
CA ARG A 169 13.53 17.35 16.02
C ARG A 169 14.45 16.18 15.74
N VAL A 170 15.07 16.18 14.56
CA VAL A 170 16.12 15.21 14.21
C VAL A 170 17.27 15.36 15.21
N ASN A 171 17.69 14.27 15.86
CA ASN A 171 18.72 14.27 16.91
C ASN A 171 18.45 15.23 18.08
N GLY A 172 17.19 15.62 18.32
CA GLY A 172 16.79 16.50 19.43
C GLY A 172 17.02 18.00 19.20
N THR A 173 17.94 18.39 18.31
CA THR A 173 18.25 19.81 18.04
C THR A 173 18.17 20.20 16.57
N GLY A 174 18.09 19.23 15.66
CA GLY A 174 17.95 19.45 14.22
C GLY A 174 16.57 19.96 13.81
N PRO A 175 16.29 20.06 12.50
CA PRO A 175 14.99 20.50 12.00
C PRO A 175 13.88 19.53 12.42
N TRP A 176 12.65 20.04 12.45
CA TRP A 176 11.46 19.21 12.61
C TRP A 176 11.27 18.33 11.38
N PHE A 177 11.14 17.02 11.59
CA PHE A 177 10.98 16.04 10.53
C PHE A 177 9.97 14.96 10.97
N PRO A 178 9.18 14.39 10.04
CA PRO A 178 8.27 13.29 10.38
C PRO A 178 9.08 12.08 10.89
N HIS A 179 8.68 11.53 12.03
CA HIS A 179 9.26 10.29 12.57
C HIS A 179 8.24 9.15 12.60
N GLN A 180 6.94 9.46 12.51
CA GLN A 180 5.88 8.45 12.44
C GLN A 180 4.72 8.93 11.57
N LEU A 181 4.21 8.04 10.72
CA LEU A 181 2.99 8.22 9.95
C LEU A 181 2.00 7.12 10.31
N ASN A 182 0.76 7.50 10.58
CA ASN A 182 -0.34 6.56 10.77
C ASN A 182 -1.38 6.77 9.68
N THR A 183 -1.83 5.68 9.08
CA THR A 183 -2.90 5.66 8.08
C THR A 183 -4.02 4.78 8.58
N PHE A 184 -5.23 5.29 8.53
CA PHE A 184 -6.45 4.56 8.87
C PHE A 184 -7.33 4.51 7.64
N LEU A 185 -7.61 3.30 7.19
CA LEU A 185 -8.47 2.99 6.05
C LEU A 185 -9.76 2.40 6.58
N PHE A 186 -10.88 2.93 6.12
CA PHE A 186 -12.21 2.43 6.45
C PHE A 186 -12.86 1.97 5.15
N LEU A 187 -13.25 0.71 5.10
CA LEU A 187 -13.87 0.09 3.93
C LEU A 187 -15.33 -0.22 4.26
N ASP A 188 -16.17 0.82 4.24
CA ASP A 188 -17.60 0.71 4.53
C ASP A 188 -18.35 -0.03 3.38
N MET A 189 -17.73 -0.17 2.21
CA MET A 189 -18.27 -0.93 1.07
C MET A 189 -18.28 -2.45 1.28
N VAL A 190 -17.48 -2.97 2.23
CA VAL A 190 -17.44 -4.38 2.61
C VAL A 190 -17.88 -4.48 4.06
N GLN A 191 -19.18 -4.69 4.26
CA GLN A 191 -19.75 -5.01 5.56
C GLN A 191 -20.09 -6.49 5.63
N VAL A 192 -19.62 -7.14 6.70
CA VAL A 192 -20.11 -8.45 7.12
C VAL A 192 -20.93 -8.18 8.39
N GLU A 193 -22.25 -8.03 8.22
CA GLU A 193 -23.16 -7.55 9.26
C GLU A 193 -22.70 -6.20 9.85
N GLU A 194 -22.52 -6.11 11.16
CA GLU A 194 -22.01 -4.91 11.81
C GLU A 194 -20.48 -4.73 11.65
N MET A 195 -19.76 -5.72 11.12
CA MET A 195 -18.30 -5.68 11.01
C MET A 195 -17.87 -4.78 9.87
N ARG A 196 -17.17 -3.70 10.23
CA ARG A 196 -16.51 -2.80 9.29
C ARG A 196 -15.06 -3.21 9.12
N LEU A 197 -14.67 -3.42 7.87
CA LEU A 197 -13.28 -3.69 7.55
C LEU A 197 -12.46 -2.40 7.70
N MET A 198 -11.38 -2.49 8.48
CA MET A 198 -10.45 -1.39 8.71
C MET A 198 -9.02 -1.85 8.39
N GLY A 199 -8.26 -0.98 7.74
CA GLY A 199 -6.82 -1.10 7.60
C GLY A 199 -6.10 -0.07 8.48
N ILE A 200 -5.03 -0.48 9.15
CA ILE A 200 -4.18 0.41 9.93
C ILE A 200 -2.76 0.25 9.39
N GLY A 201 -2.18 1.35 8.91
CA GLY A 201 -0.77 1.44 8.55
C GLY A 201 -0.02 2.27 9.58
N ARG A 202 1.14 1.77 10.03
CA ARG A 202 2.08 2.50 10.86
C ARG A 202 3.45 2.47 10.20
N THR A 203 4.01 3.65 9.96
CA THR A 203 5.32 3.81 9.36
C THR A 203 6.19 4.59 10.32
N TYR A 204 7.36 4.05 10.66
CA TYR A 204 8.33 4.69 11.53
C TYR A 204 9.57 5.05 10.73
N LEU A 205 10.01 6.30 10.81
CA LEU A 205 11.21 6.77 10.14
C LEU A 205 12.35 6.77 11.15
N LYS A 206 13.41 6.03 10.83
CA LYS A 206 14.63 5.90 11.64
C LYS A 206 15.86 6.30 10.85
N ASP A 207 16.98 6.50 11.55
CA ASP A 207 18.27 6.84 10.96
C ASP A 207 18.18 8.07 10.02
N ILE A 208 17.36 9.04 10.42
CA ILE A 208 17.05 10.23 9.63
C ILE A 208 18.28 11.12 9.56
N ALA A 209 18.83 11.27 8.35
CA ALA A 209 19.88 12.23 8.03
C ALA A 209 19.32 13.32 7.11
N VAL A 210 19.42 14.57 7.55
CA VAL A 210 19.02 15.77 6.82
C VAL A 210 20.24 16.56 6.39
N ASP A 211 20.11 17.35 5.31
CA ASP A 211 21.19 18.21 4.78
C ASP A 211 22.51 17.48 4.47
N VAL A 212 22.42 16.20 4.11
CA VAL A 212 23.54 15.38 3.68
C VAL A 212 23.74 15.44 2.16
N GLU A 213 24.98 15.48 1.71
CA GLU A 213 25.31 15.43 0.29
C GLU A 213 25.10 14.01 -0.25
N ILE A 214 24.13 13.83 -1.16
CA ILE A 214 23.82 12.55 -1.79
C ILE A 214 24.38 12.56 -3.22
N PRO A 215 25.28 11.63 -3.59
CA PRO A 215 25.77 11.51 -4.96
C PRO A 215 24.61 11.25 -5.93
N ARG A 216 24.51 12.03 -7.01
CA ARG A 216 23.41 11.91 -8.00
C ARG A 216 23.23 10.49 -8.58
N ARG A 217 24.28 9.67 -8.60
CA ARG A 217 24.21 8.28 -9.06
C ARG A 217 23.31 7.38 -8.18
N GLU A 218 23.13 7.74 -6.92
CA GLU A 218 22.35 6.97 -5.94
C GLU A 218 20.85 7.25 -6.00
N VAL A 219 20.44 8.29 -6.74
CA VAL A 219 19.03 8.57 -7.05
C VAL A 219 18.75 8.47 -8.55
N ARG A 220 19.69 7.90 -9.32
CA ARG A 220 19.50 7.61 -10.74
C ARG A 220 18.95 6.20 -10.92
N GLY A 221 17.88 6.08 -11.70
CA GLY A 221 17.27 4.80 -12.05
C GLY A 221 15.79 4.75 -11.68
N PRO A 222 15.23 3.55 -11.53
CA PRO A 222 13.88 3.38 -11.00
C PRO A 222 13.76 4.02 -9.62
N GLU A 223 12.60 4.66 -9.37
CA GLU A 223 12.25 5.23 -8.06
C GLU A 223 12.24 4.13 -6.99
N LEU A 224 11.68 2.97 -7.32
CA LEU A 224 11.67 1.80 -6.45
C LEU A 224 12.70 0.79 -6.94
N VAL A 225 13.65 0.44 -6.08
CA VAL A 225 14.64 -0.61 -6.34
C VAL A 225 14.42 -1.75 -5.36
N MET A 226 14.43 -2.96 -5.89
CA MET A 226 14.43 -4.17 -5.08
C MET A 226 15.73 -4.91 -5.37
N GLU A 227 16.62 -4.96 -4.38
CA GLU A 227 17.70 -5.93 -4.43
C GLU A 227 17.08 -7.32 -4.26
N ARG A 228 17.65 -8.36 -4.89
CA ARG A 228 17.09 -9.73 -4.90
C ARG A 228 16.78 -10.18 -3.48
N LEU A 229 15.54 -10.02 -3.05
CA LEU A 229 15.13 -10.33 -1.69
C LEU A 229 15.36 -11.82 -1.47
N SER A 230 16.16 -12.16 -0.46
CA SER A 230 15.93 -13.42 0.23
C SER A 230 14.58 -13.26 0.93
N THR A 231 13.51 -13.77 0.31
CA THR A 231 12.13 -13.71 0.82
C THR A 231 11.95 -14.38 2.18
N ARG A 232 13.00 -15.00 2.72
CA ARG A 232 13.07 -15.52 4.08
C ARG A 232 14.22 -14.85 4.81
N ARG A 233 13.85 -14.01 5.77
CA ARG A 233 14.74 -13.47 6.81
C ARG A 233 14.35 -14.12 8.13
N GLU A 234 15.31 -14.33 9.01
CA GLU A 234 15.07 -14.86 10.35
C GLU A 234 14.34 -13.82 11.23
N GLU A 235 13.66 -14.25 12.29
CA GLU A 235 12.93 -13.33 13.19
C GLU A 235 13.86 -12.29 13.81
N ALA A 236 15.09 -12.66 14.17
CA ALA A 236 16.08 -11.75 14.72
C ALA A 236 16.41 -10.57 13.78
N PHE A 237 16.33 -10.78 12.46
CA PHE A 237 16.49 -9.70 11.48
C PHE A 237 15.31 -8.72 11.55
N TRP A 238 14.08 -9.23 11.63
CA TRP A 238 12.88 -8.40 11.78
C TRP A 238 12.87 -7.64 13.10
N ASP A 239 13.24 -8.30 14.20
CA ASP A 239 13.36 -7.68 15.52
C ASP A 239 14.35 -6.51 15.53
N SER A 240 15.44 -6.60 14.76
CA SER A 240 16.40 -5.49 14.62
C SER A 240 15.86 -4.28 13.85
N LEU A 241 14.80 -4.49 13.05
CA LEU A 241 14.22 -3.46 12.20
C LEU A 241 13.03 -2.76 12.86
N ARG A 242 12.26 -3.50 13.67
CA ARG A 242 11.07 -3.02 14.38
C ARG A 242 11.39 -1.93 15.39
N VAL A 243 10.62 -0.84 15.33
CA VAL A 243 10.69 0.24 16.34
C VAL A 243 9.89 -0.12 17.58
N ASP A 244 8.83 -0.92 17.42
CA ASP A 244 8.00 -1.42 18.50
C ASP A 244 7.80 -2.94 18.36
N THR A 245 7.54 -3.62 19.47
CA THR A 245 7.31 -5.07 19.46
C THR A 245 5.94 -5.41 18.92
N LEU A 246 5.82 -6.54 18.22
CA LEU A 246 4.50 -7.03 17.81
C LEU A 246 3.62 -7.27 19.03
N ASP A 247 2.38 -6.81 18.96
CA ASP A 247 1.37 -7.07 19.97
C ASP A 247 0.86 -8.52 19.91
N LEU A 248 -0.02 -8.89 20.86
CA LEU A 248 -0.55 -10.26 20.92
C LEU A 248 -1.34 -10.62 19.65
N ARG A 249 -2.10 -9.67 19.10
CA ARG A 249 -2.96 -9.90 17.93
C ARG A 249 -2.13 -10.05 16.67
N GLU A 250 -1.09 -9.25 16.50
CA GLU A 250 -0.12 -9.33 15.40
C GLU A 250 0.66 -10.65 15.42
N ARG A 251 1.15 -11.08 16.59
CA ARG A 251 1.81 -12.39 16.74
C ARG A 251 0.87 -13.55 16.42
N THR A 252 -0.36 -13.49 16.94
CA THR A 252 -1.40 -14.49 16.67
C THR A 252 -1.73 -14.53 15.18
N THR A 253 -1.78 -13.36 14.52
CA THR A 253 -1.98 -13.24 13.07
C THR A 253 -0.92 -14.02 12.30
N TYR A 254 0.37 -13.81 12.59
CA TYR A 254 1.41 -14.58 11.91
C TYR A 254 1.26 -16.08 12.14
N GLN A 255 1.06 -16.52 13.38
CA GLN A 255 0.93 -17.95 13.67
C GLN A 255 -0.25 -18.61 12.95
N VAL A 256 -1.43 -18.00 13.01
CA VAL A 256 -2.67 -18.54 12.44
C VAL A 256 -2.67 -18.44 10.93
N ILE A 257 -2.40 -17.25 10.39
CA ILE A 257 -2.49 -17.00 8.95
C ILE A 257 -1.34 -17.67 8.19
N ASP A 258 -0.13 -17.78 8.75
CA ASP A 258 0.96 -18.56 8.13
C ASP A 258 0.61 -20.06 8.04
N SER A 259 -0.03 -20.59 9.09
CA SER A 259 -0.48 -21.99 9.12
C SER A 259 -1.58 -22.26 8.08
N ILE A 260 -2.56 -21.36 7.97
CA ILE A 260 -3.59 -21.41 6.91
C ILE A 260 -2.94 -21.29 5.54
N GLY A 261 -1.99 -20.35 5.39
CA GLY A 261 -1.22 -20.13 4.17
C GLY A 261 -0.59 -21.39 3.62
N GLU A 262 0.10 -22.14 4.48
CA GLU A 262 0.76 -23.39 4.13
C GLU A 262 -0.24 -24.53 3.86
N ALA A 263 -1.26 -24.70 4.73
CA ALA A 263 -2.27 -25.75 4.58
C ALA A 263 -3.08 -25.60 3.28
N GLU A 264 -3.47 -24.36 2.95
CA GLU A 264 -4.30 -24.03 1.80
C GLU A 264 -3.50 -23.70 0.53
N LYS A 265 -2.17 -23.72 0.62
CA LYS A 265 -1.25 -23.38 -0.48
C LYS A 265 -1.61 -22.02 -1.10
N LEU A 266 -1.81 -21.01 -0.26
CA LEU A 266 -2.26 -19.68 -0.71
C LEU A 266 -1.34 -19.07 -1.76
N ASP A 267 -0.02 -19.26 -1.65
CA ASP A 267 0.96 -18.85 -2.67
C ASP A 267 0.62 -19.41 -4.07
N ALA A 268 0.25 -20.68 -4.15
CA ALA A 268 -0.10 -21.30 -5.43
C ALA A 268 -1.42 -20.74 -5.99
N LYS A 269 -2.39 -20.46 -5.10
CA LYS A 269 -3.68 -19.85 -5.48
C LYS A 269 -3.48 -18.42 -5.97
N VAL A 270 -2.68 -17.60 -5.28
CA VAL A 270 -2.35 -16.21 -5.70
C VAL A 270 -1.65 -16.20 -7.05
N LYS A 271 -0.63 -17.05 -7.26
CA LYS A 271 0.03 -17.19 -8.59
C LYS A 271 -0.95 -17.57 -9.69
N TRP A 272 -1.86 -18.49 -9.40
CA TRP A 272 -2.85 -18.95 -10.35
C TRP A 272 -3.85 -17.85 -10.71
N LEU A 273 -4.35 -17.11 -9.72
CA LEU A 273 -5.22 -15.94 -9.94
C LEU A 273 -4.50 -14.83 -10.72
N GLY A 274 -3.23 -14.56 -10.40
CA GLY A 274 -2.40 -13.59 -11.12
C GLY A 274 -2.16 -13.99 -12.57
N ALA A 275 -1.96 -15.27 -12.86
CA ALA A 275 -1.86 -15.76 -14.23
C ALA A 275 -3.18 -15.55 -15.00
N LEU A 276 -4.33 -15.84 -14.38
CA LEU A 276 -5.64 -15.63 -14.99
C LEU A 276 -5.91 -14.16 -15.30
N GLY A 277 -5.60 -13.25 -14.38
CA GLY A 277 -5.72 -11.80 -14.61
C GLY A 277 -4.89 -11.33 -15.81
N ASN A 278 -3.76 -11.98 -16.06
CA ASN A 278 -2.90 -11.75 -17.22
C ASN A 278 -3.33 -12.55 -18.48
N GLY A 279 -4.56 -13.09 -18.50
CA GLY A 279 -5.07 -13.85 -19.64
C GLY A 279 -4.41 -15.21 -19.84
N ARG A 280 -3.89 -15.83 -18.79
CA ARG A 280 -3.20 -17.14 -18.85
C ARG A 280 -3.81 -18.13 -17.88
N LEU A 281 -4.04 -19.36 -18.33
CA LEU A 281 -4.45 -20.47 -17.46
C LEU A 281 -3.27 -21.46 -17.29
N PRO A 282 -2.65 -21.52 -16.09
CA PRO A 282 -1.51 -22.43 -15.86
C PRO A 282 -1.93 -23.90 -15.85
N LEU A 283 -1.38 -24.69 -16.77
CA LEU A 283 -1.57 -26.14 -16.91
C LEU A 283 -0.23 -26.86 -16.70
N GLY A 284 0.26 -26.85 -15.46
CA GLY A 284 1.57 -27.45 -15.15
C GLY A 284 2.74 -26.56 -15.63
N PRO A 285 3.65 -27.04 -16.50
CA PRO A 285 4.77 -26.26 -17.05
C PRO A 285 4.41 -25.37 -18.25
N VAL A 286 3.16 -25.42 -18.71
CA VAL A 286 2.66 -24.66 -19.87
C VAL A 286 1.42 -23.87 -19.44
N ASP A 287 1.27 -22.66 -19.98
CA ASP A 287 0.10 -21.81 -19.82
C ASP A 287 -0.74 -21.86 -21.09
N LEU A 288 -2.07 -21.98 -20.94
CA LEU A 288 -3.04 -21.72 -22.00
C LEU A 288 -3.26 -20.21 -22.11
N LEU A 289 -3.07 -19.67 -23.32
CA LEU A 289 -3.19 -18.26 -23.63
C LEU A 289 -4.65 -17.93 -23.95
N LEU A 290 -5.36 -17.31 -23.00
CA LEU A 290 -6.78 -16.99 -23.11
C LEU A 290 -7.04 -15.88 -24.14
N ASP A 291 -6.10 -14.96 -24.32
CA ASP A 291 -6.12 -13.92 -25.36
C ASP A 291 -6.05 -14.48 -26.79
N LYS A 292 -5.67 -15.75 -26.93
CA LYS A 292 -5.62 -16.47 -28.22
C LYS A 292 -6.84 -17.36 -28.47
N LEU A 293 -7.79 -17.45 -27.53
CA LEU A 293 -8.96 -18.32 -27.67
C LEU A 293 -10.01 -17.73 -28.61
N ILE A 294 -10.36 -16.45 -28.42
CA ILE A 294 -11.40 -15.78 -29.19
C ILE A 294 -10.87 -14.42 -29.63
N TRP A 295 -11.03 -14.12 -30.92
CA TRP A 295 -10.66 -12.82 -31.46
C TRP A 295 -11.73 -12.32 -32.41
N TYR A 296 -12.07 -11.04 -32.28
CA TYR A 296 -13.06 -10.38 -33.11
C TYR A 296 -12.56 -8.99 -33.50
N ASP A 297 -12.62 -8.71 -34.80
CA ASP A 297 -12.32 -7.40 -35.39
C ASP A 297 -13.38 -7.11 -36.47
N GLY A 298 -13.88 -5.88 -36.50
CA GLY A 298 -14.94 -5.44 -37.41
C GLY A 298 -14.59 -5.57 -38.89
N TYR A 299 -13.29 -5.61 -39.23
CA TYR A 299 -12.82 -5.81 -40.61
C TYR A 299 -12.58 -7.28 -40.96
N GLN A 300 -12.04 -8.07 -40.02
CA GLN A 300 -11.51 -9.40 -40.28
C GLN A 300 -12.44 -10.55 -39.81
N GLY A 301 -13.49 -10.24 -39.05
CA GLY A 301 -14.49 -11.19 -38.57
C GLY A 301 -14.02 -12.06 -37.38
N PHE A 302 -14.85 -13.04 -37.03
CA PHE A 302 -14.64 -13.92 -35.87
C PHE A 302 -13.53 -14.95 -36.12
N ARG A 303 -12.68 -15.16 -35.10
CA ARG A 303 -11.66 -16.20 -35.07
C ARG A 303 -11.73 -16.98 -33.77
N LEU A 304 -11.56 -18.30 -33.89
CA LEU A 304 -11.41 -19.20 -32.76
C LEU A 304 -10.03 -19.83 -32.82
N GLY A 305 -9.31 -19.83 -31.71
CA GLY A 305 -7.95 -20.37 -31.65
C GLY A 305 -7.60 -20.99 -30.32
N ALA A 306 -6.33 -21.36 -30.21
CA ALA A 306 -5.70 -21.80 -28.99
C ALA A 306 -4.22 -21.42 -29.04
N GLY A 307 -3.70 -20.95 -27.91
CA GLY A 307 -2.28 -20.65 -27.75
C GLY A 307 -1.73 -21.31 -26.50
N LEU A 308 -0.48 -21.77 -26.57
CA LEU A 308 0.25 -22.35 -25.46
C LEU A 308 1.61 -21.69 -25.34
N ALA A 309 2.08 -21.48 -24.11
CA ALA A 309 3.43 -21.00 -23.85
C ALA A 309 4.04 -21.64 -22.61
N THR A 310 5.35 -21.87 -22.59
CA THR A 310 6.05 -22.35 -21.39
C THR A 310 5.99 -21.30 -20.27
N ASN A 311 5.95 -21.72 -19.02
CA ASN A 311 5.94 -20.80 -17.88
C ASN A 311 7.23 -20.87 -17.05
N ASP A 312 7.24 -20.14 -15.94
CA ASP A 312 8.40 -19.95 -15.07
C ASP A 312 8.90 -21.26 -14.42
N LYS A 313 8.08 -22.34 -14.47
CA LYS A 313 8.53 -23.69 -14.08
C LYS A 313 9.50 -24.31 -15.08
N VAL A 314 9.45 -23.88 -16.34
CA VAL A 314 10.40 -24.29 -17.39
C VAL A 314 11.63 -23.39 -17.35
N SER A 315 11.43 -22.07 -17.39
CA SER A 315 12.51 -21.09 -17.33
C SER A 315 11.99 -19.72 -16.92
N ARG A 316 12.78 -19.01 -16.12
CA ARG A 316 12.55 -17.59 -15.80
C ARG A 316 13.21 -16.63 -16.80
N TYR A 317 14.07 -17.15 -17.68
CA TYR A 317 14.89 -16.32 -18.59
C TYR A 317 14.38 -16.32 -20.01
N PHE A 318 13.56 -17.30 -20.38
CA PHE A 318 12.98 -17.37 -21.68
C PHE A 318 11.62 -18.05 -21.62
N ARG A 319 10.75 -17.67 -22.54
CA ARG A 319 9.46 -18.30 -22.74
C ARG A 319 9.28 -18.60 -24.23
N VAL A 320 8.91 -19.82 -24.52
CA VAL A 320 8.59 -20.27 -25.88
C VAL A 320 7.11 -20.55 -25.94
N GLY A 321 6.45 -20.04 -26.97
CA GLY A 321 5.03 -20.29 -27.18
C GLY A 321 4.63 -20.28 -28.63
N GLY A 322 3.40 -20.69 -28.87
CA GLY A 322 2.79 -20.67 -30.18
C GLY A 322 1.29 -20.71 -30.10
N TYR A 323 0.64 -20.34 -31.20
CA TYR A 323 -0.80 -20.33 -31.32
C TYR A 323 -1.25 -20.74 -32.71
N GLY A 324 -2.47 -21.25 -32.78
CA GLY A 324 -3.20 -21.53 -34.02
C GLY A 324 -4.64 -21.05 -33.89
N ALA A 325 -5.20 -20.48 -34.96
CA ALA A 325 -6.56 -19.99 -35.02
C ALA A 325 -7.17 -20.22 -36.40
N TYR A 326 -8.48 -20.44 -36.43
CA TYR A 326 -9.27 -20.52 -37.65
C TYR A 326 -10.16 -19.28 -37.79
N GLY A 327 -10.04 -18.59 -38.92
CA GLY A 327 -10.89 -17.46 -39.27
C GLY A 327 -12.10 -17.90 -40.06
N PHE A 328 -13.29 -17.55 -39.57
CA PHE A 328 -14.55 -17.96 -40.22
C PHE A 328 -14.91 -17.09 -41.43
N ASN A 329 -14.42 -15.85 -41.47
CA ASN A 329 -14.71 -14.93 -42.56
C ASN A 329 -13.84 -15.18 -43.80
N ASP A 330 -12.55 -15.47 -43.60
CA ASP A 330 -11.59 -15.80 -44.65
C ASP A 330 -11.37 -17.31 -44.83
N ALA A 331 -12.06 -18.15 -44.04
CA ALA A 331 -11.96 -19.61 -44.05
C ALA A 331 -10.51 -20.13 -44.01
N ALA A 332 -9.64 -19.43 -43.27
CA ALA A 332 -8.20 -19.65 -43.30
C ALA A 332 -7.62 -19.96 -41.92
N TRP A 333 -6.64 -20.86 -41.90
CA TRP A 333 -5.81 -21.13 -40.73
C TRP A 333 -4.74 -20.06 -40.57
N LYS A 334 -4.55 -19.60 -39.33
CA LYS A 334 -3.52 -18.64 -38.92
C LYS A 334 -2.74 -19.25 -37.78
N TYR A 335 -1.43 -19.14 -37.80
CA TYR A 335 -0.57 -19.67 -36.74
C TYR A 335 0.65 -18.78 -36.55
N GLY A 336 1.28 -18.90 -35.39
CA GLY A 336 2.48 -18.16 -35.07
C GLY A 336 3.22 -18.79 -33.89
N GLY A 337 4.51 -18.50 -33.81
CA GLY A 337 5.36 -18.88 -32.69
C GLY A 337 6.09 -17.65 -32.16
N PHE A 338 6.48 -17.69 -30.90
CA PHE A 338 7.26 -16.64 -30.28
C PHE A 338 8.30 -17.20 -29.31
N LEU A 339 9.40 -16.45 -29.18
CA LEU A 339 10.41 -16.60 -28.16
C LEU A 339 10.53 -15.24 -27.47
N GLU A 340 10.24 -15.24 -26.18
CA GLU A 340 10.42 -14.10 -25.29
C GLU A 340 11.68 -14.33 -24.45
N LEU A 341 12.56 -13.34 -24.38
CA LEU A 341 13.80 -13.40 -23.60
C LEU A 341 13.74 -12.38 -22.48
N THR A 342 13.92 -12.83 -21.25
CA THR A 342 13.91 -12.01 -20.03
C THR A 342 15.30 -12.08 -19.39
N PRO A 343 16.28 -11.27 -19.85
CA PRO A 343 17.66 -11.34 -19.37
C PRO A 343 17.81 -10.97 -17.87
N TRP A 344 16.86 -10.21 -17.30
CA TRP A 344 16.86 -9.80 -15.90
C TRP A 344 15.51 -10.04 -15.20
N PRO A 345 15.16 -11.30 -14.89
CA PRO A 345 13.81 -11.66 -14.41
C PRO A 345 13.43 -11.16 -13.01
N ALA A 346 14.32 -10.44 -12.32
CA ALA A 346 14.08 -9.92 -10.97
C ALA A 346 13.45 -8.51 -10.97
N ARG A 347 13.22 -7.89 -12.14
CA ARG A 347 12.72 -6.50 -12.25
C ARG A 347 11.30 -6.37 -12.79
N ASP A 348 10.68 -7.45 -13.23
CA ASP A 348 9.37 -7.43 -13.91
C ASP A 348 8.19 -7.71 -12.95
N LEU A 349 8.27 -7.20 -11.71
CA LEU A 349 7.09 -7.09 -10.84
C LEU A 349 6.46 -5.70 -11.02
N ALA A 350 6.19 -5.34 -12.27
CA ALA A 350 5.41 -4.16 -12.64
C ALA A 350 3.95 -4.53 -12.83
#